data_AF-A0A1B9SJE0-F1
#
_entry.id   AF-A0A1B9SJE0-F1
#
_cell.length_a   1.000
_cell.length_b   1.000
_cell.length_c   1.000
_cell.angle_alpha   90.00
_cell.angle_beta   90.00
_cell.angle_gamma   90.00
#
_symmetry.space_group_name_H-M   'P 1'
#
loop_
_entity.id
_entity.type
_entity.pdbx_description
1 polymer ?
#
loop_
_entity_poly.entity_id
_entity_poly.type
_entity_poly.pdbx_seq_one_letter_code
_entity_poly.pdbx_strand_id
1 'polypeptide(L)' 'MTNIRSPRYTAADTGRSRECENVCASAITDVVRRAVAAGWREEEIALHLADAAENYVIYLATKPDRKLRAANNN' A
#
# COMPACT_ATOMS: atom_id res chain seq x y z
N MET A 1 3.45 12.73 -5.87
CA MET A 1 2.52 11.59 -5.83
C MET A 1 3.24 10.41 -6.42
N THR A 2 3.71 9.51 -5.56
CA THR A 2 4.29 8.23 -5.95
C THR A 2 3.34 7.50 -6.89
N ASN A 3 3.81 7.28 -8.12
CA ASN A 3 3.05 6.53 -9.11
C ASN A 3 3.32 5.04 -8.90
N ILE A 4 2.31 4.30 -8.41
CA ILE A 4 2.39 2.85 -8.19
C ILE A 4 2.32 2.18 -9.55
N ARG A 5 3.46 1.65 -10.00
CA ARG A 5 3.59 0.97 -11.30
C ARG A 5 3.23 -0.50 -11.17
N SER A 6 2.90 -1.13 -12.31
CA SER A 6 2.78 -2.58 -12.38
C SER A 6 4.07 -3.25 -11.91
N PRO A 7 3.99 -4.34 -11.13
CA PRO A 7 5.17 -5.08 -10.70
C PRO A 7 6.00 -5.52 -11.90
N ARG A 8 7.32 -5.38 -11.81
CA ARG A 8 8.27 -5.87 -12.81
C ARG A 8 8.43 -7.38 -12.74
N TYR A 9 8.28 -7.93 -11.53
CA TYR A 9 8.46 -9.35 -11.26
C TYR A 9 7.13 -10.11 -11.30
N THR A 10 7.18 -11.36 -11.75
CA THR A 10 6.01 -12.25 -11.77
C THR A 10 5.61 -12.65 -10.34
N ALA A 11 4.38 -13.13 -10.15
CA ALA A 11 3.85 -13.48 -8.82
C ALA A 11 4.68 -14.52 -8.05
N ALA A 12 5.40 -15.40 -8.76
CA ALA A 12 6.22 -16.45 -8.17
C ALA A 12 7.65 -15.99 -7.82
N ASP A 13 8.06 -14.80 -8.27
CA ASP A 13 9.40 -14.30 -8.09
C ASP A 13 9.57 -13.65 -6.71
N THR A 14 10.59 -14.08 -5.97
CA THR A 14 10.91 -13.56 -4.63
C THR A 14 11.24 -12.06 -4.63
N GLY A 15 11.75 -11.52 -5.74
CA GLY A 15 12.02 -10.10 -5.93
C GLY A 15 10.76 -9.22 -5.93
N ARG A 16 9.58 -9.80 -6.23
CA ARG A 16 8.30 -9.10 -6.22
C ARG A 16 7.91 -8.60 -4.83
N SER A 17 8.22 -9.37 -3.78
CA SER A 17 7.90 -8.98 -2.40
C SER A 17 8.65 -7.70 -2.02
N ARG A 18 9.95 -7.65 -2.32
CA ARG A 18 10.80 -6.48 -2.07
C ARG A 18 10.40 -5.27 -2.93
N GLU A 19 10.00 -5.51 -4.18
CA GLU A 19 9.46 -4.45 -5.03
C GLU A 19 8.17 -3.84 -4.43
N CYS A 20 7.26 -4.70 -3.96
CA CYS A 20 6.03 -4.28 -3.31
C CYS A 20 6.31 -3.43 -2.06
N GLU A 21 7.20 -3.91 -1.18
CA GLU A 21 7.63 -3.19 0.02
C GLU A 21 8.16 -1.80 -0.31
N ASN A 22 9.07 -1.69 -1.29
CA ASN A 22 9.65 -0.42 -1.70
C ASN A 22 8.61 0.57 -2.24
N VAL A 23 7.67 0.08 -3.05
CA VAL A 23 6.59 0.91 -3.62
C VAL A 23 5.65 1.38 -2.52
N CYS A 24 5.27 0.51 -1.58
CA CYS A 24 4.44 0.86 -0.43
C CYS A 24 5.12 1.90 0.47
N ALA A 25 6.38 1.68 0.84
CA ALA A 25 7.15 2.62 1.65
C ALA A 25 7.23 4.00 0.98
N SER A 26 7.56 4.03 -0.32
CA SER A 26 7.62 5.28 -1.10
C SER A 26 6.27 5.99 -1.17
N ALA A 27 5.16 5.24 -1.30
CA ALA A 27 3.83 5.82 -1.33
C ALA A 27 3.43 6.41 0.03
N ILE A 28 3.72 5.71 1.13
CA ILE A 28 3.45 6.18 2.50
C ILE A 28 4.22 7.46 2.78
N THR A 29 5.52 7.50 2.49
CA THR A 29 6.34 8.70 2.68
C THR A 29 5.77 9.90 1.92
N ASP A 30 5.33 9.71 0.68
CA ASP A 30 4.70 10.77 -0.14
C ASP A 30 3.36 11.25 0.42
N VAL A 31 2.58 10.37 1.05
CA VAL A 31 1.33 10.73 1.73
C VAL A 31 1.62 11.56 2.97
N VAL A 32 2.51 11.08 3.84
CA VAL A 32 2.87 11.76 5.09
C VAL A 32 3.44 13.15 4.81
N ARG A 33 4.37 13.27 3.86
CA ARG A 33 4.96 14.57 3.47
C ARG A 33 3.90 15.57 3.02
N ARG A 34 2.90 15.12 2.25
CA ARG A 34 1.82 16.00 1.78
C ARG A 34 0.87 16.40 2.91
N ALA A 35 0.57 15.49 3.83
CA ALA A 35 -0.24 15.80 5.00
C ALA A 35 0.46 16.85 5.89
N VAL A 36 1.76 16.65 6.16
CA VAL A 36 2.56 17.62 6.92
C VAL A 36 2.61 18.99 6.21
N ALA A 37 2.83 19.00 4.89
CA ALA A 37 2.79 20.24 4.10
C ALA A 37 1.41 20.94 4.11
N ALA A 38 0.33 20.19 4.36
CA ALA A 38 -1.01 20.73 4.52
C ALA A 38 -1.32 21.19 5.97
N GLY A 39 -0.36 21.07 6.89
CA GLY A 39 -0.47 21.55 8.28
C GLY A 39 -0.78 20.48 9.32
N TRP A 40 -0.87 19.20 8.94
CA TRP A 40 -1.07 18.11 9.90
C TRP A 40 0.22 17.78 10.66
N ARG A 41 0.08 17.29 11.90
CA ARG A 41 1.23 16.78 12.64
C ARG A 41 1.62 15.40 12.09
N GLU A 42 2.92 15.14 12.02
CA GLU A 42 3.43 13.87 11.47
C GLU A 42 2.94 12.65 12.28
N GLU A 43 2.92 12.75 13.60
CA GLU A 43 2.45 11.70 14.51
C GLU A 43 0.95 11.39 14.33
N GLU A 44 0.14 12.43 14.11
CA GLU A 44 -1.31 12.33 13.91
C GLU A 44 -1.62 11.59 12.61
N ILE A 45 -0.99 11.99 11.51
CA ILE A 45 -1.21 11.32 10.22
C ILE A 45 -0.67 9.88 10.24
N ALA A 46 0.47 9.64 10.90
CA ALA A 46 1.06 8.30 10.99
C ALA A 46 0.13 7.33 11.73
N LEU A 47 -0.45 7.77 12.86
CA LEU A 47 -1.40 6.97 13.63
C LEU A 47 -2.63 6.62 12.81
N HIS A 48 -3.30 7.62 12.23
CA HIS A 48 -4.53 7.38 11.46
C HIS A 48 -4.29 6.62 10.15
N LEU A 49 -3.10 6.74 9.56
CA LEU A 49 -2.73 5.94 8.40
C LEU A 49 -2.54 4.46 8.76
N ALA A 50 -1.97 4.17 9.93
CA ALA A 50 -1.86 2.80 10.43
C ALA A 50 -3.24 2.17 10.67
N ASP A 51 -4.14 2.89 11.33
CA ASP A 51 -5.53 2.44 11.55
C ASP A 51 -6.26 2.18 10.23
N ALA A 52 -6.11 3.07 9.25
CA ALA A 52 -6.73 2.92 7.93
C ALA A 52 -6.18 1.69 7.18
N ALA A 53 -4.87 1.42 7.28
CA ALA A 53 -4.24 0.25 6.69
C ALA A 53 -4.74 -1.05 7.35
N GLU A 54 -4.82 -1.10 8.67
CA GLU A 54 -5.34 -2.24 9.42
C GLU A 54 -6.80 -2.53 9.06
N ASN A 55 -7.65 -1.51 9.08
CA ASN A 55 -9.06 -1.63 8.70
C ASN A 55 -9.23 -2.17 7.26
N TYR A 56 -8.35 -1.77 6.34
CA TYR A 56 -8.37 -2.31 4.98
C TYR A 56 -7.99 -3.78 4.92
N VAL A 57 -7.01 -4.22 5.72
CA VAL A 57 -6.64 -5.64 5.84
C VAL A 57 -7.79 -6.46 6.42
N ILE A 58 -8.45 -5.96 7.48
CA ILE A 58 -9.64 -6.61 8.06
C ILE A 58 -10.76 -6.71 7.02
N TYR A 59 -11.01 -5.63 6.28
CA TYR A 59 -11.98 -5.63 5.18
C TYR A 59 -11.66 -6.68 4.10
N LEU A 60 -10.38 -6.84 3.72
CA LEU A 60 -9.98 -7.87 2.76
C LEU A 60 -10.18 -9.28 3.32
N ALA A 61 -9.87 -9.50 4.60
CA ALA A 61 -10.02 -10.80 5.26
C ALA A 61 -11.49 -11.20 5.47
N THR A 62 -12.38 -10.23 5.69
CA THR A 62 -13.80 -10.47 5.99
C THR A 62 -14.70 -10.57 4.76
N LYS A 63 -14.19 -10.30 3.55
CA LYS A 63 -14.97 -10.39 2.31
C LYS A 63 -15.11 -11.84 1.83
N PRO A 64 -16.33 -12.42 1.76
CA PRO A 64 -16.53 -13.85 1.51
C PRO A 64 -16.28 -14.31 0.07
N ASP A 65 -15.93 -13.44 -0.89
CA ASP A 65 -15.56 -13.88 -2.23
C ASP A 65 -14.67 -12.87 -2.96
N ARG A 66 -13.39 -12.86 -2.59
CA ARG A 66 -12.36 -12.38 -3.51
C ARG A 66 -11.38 -13.52 -3.69
N LYS A 67 -11.67 -14.41 -4.65
CA LYS A 67 -10.59 -15.04 -5.42
C LYS A 67 -9.57 -13.94 -5.68
N LEU A 68 -8.39 -14.03 -5.07
CA LEU A 68 -7.29 -13.13 -5.30
C LEU A 68 -7.02 -13.16 -6.82
N ARG A 69 -7.61 -12.23 -7.58
CA ARG A 69 -7.38 -12.14 -9.01
C ARG A 69 -5.95 -11.65 -9.17
N ALA A 70 -5.08 -12.55 -9.61
CA ALA A 70 -3.72 -12.20 -10.00
C ALA A 70 -3.78 -11.14 -11.11
N ALA A 71 -2.91 -10.13 -11.02
CA ALA A 71 -2.85 -9.00 -11.97
C ALA A 71 -2.32 -9.38 -13.36
N ASN A 72 -2.06 -10.67 -13.61
CA ASN A 72 -1.33 -11.18 -14.77
C ASN A 72 -2.10 -12.26 -15.54
N ASN A 73 -3.43 -12.12 -15.68
CA ASN A 73 -4.17 -12.83 -16.72
C ASN A 73 -4.26 -11.98 -17.99
N ASN A 74 -3.25 -12.11 -18.86
CA ASN A 74 -3.41 -12.26 -20.30
C ASN A 74 -2.13 -12.87 -20.89
#